data_AF-A0A9E7HS91-F1
#
_entry.id   AF-A0A9E7HS91-F1
#
_cell.length_a   1.000
_cell.length_b   1.000
_cell.length_c   1.000
_cell.angle_alpha   90.00
_cell.angle_beta   90.00
_cell.angle_gamma   90.00
#
_symmetry.space_group_name_H-M   'P 1'
#
loop_
_entity.id
_entity.type
_entity.pdbx_description
1 polymer ?
#
loop_
_entity_poly.entity_id
_entity_poly.type
_entity_poly.pdbx_seq_one_letter_code
_entity_poly.pdbx_strand_id
1 'polypeptide(L)'
;MHGATSNCRIVVTTRNENVARNMGDNIHHVEKMDEECGWELLWKTVWDNRETGDISRFKEIGSKMVQKCDGLPLAIKVLAGVLRSKRSTMDWEKVLRSDLWKMEDGGVQ
;
A
#
# COMPACT_ATOMS: atom_id res chain seq x y z
N MET A 1 -38.03 -26.85 -22.48
CA MET A 1 -36.60 -26.86 -22.12
C MET A 1 -36.35 -25.64 -21.24
N HIS A 2 -36.11 -25.84 -19.94
CA HIS A 2 -35.77 -24.74 -19.04
C HIS A 2 -34.29 -24.43 -19.23
N GLY A 3 -33.98 -23.31 -19.91
CA GLY A 3 -32.61 -22.84 -20.07
C GLY A 3 -32.07 -22.43 -18.71
N ALA A 4 -31.05 -23.14 -18.23
CA ALA A 4 -30.32 -22.75 -17.04
C ALA A 4 -29.63 -21.40 -17.31
N THR A 5 -30.04 -20.35 -16.60
CA THR A 5 -29.31 -19.08 -16.61
C THR A 5 -28.02 -19.27 -15.84
N SER A 6 -26.89 -19.34 -16.53
CA SER A 6 -25.56 -19.31 -15.92
C SER A 6 -25.39 -18.00 -15.16
N ASN A 7 -25.34 -18.06 -13.83
CA ASN A 7 -25.16 -16.88 -12.99
C ASN A 7 -23.69 -16.42 -13.07
N CYS A 8 -23.38 -15.55 -14.04
CA CYS A 8 -22.06 -14.98 -14.26
C CYS A 8 -21.96 -13.61 -13.59
N ARG A 9 -20.87 -13.38 -12.83
CA ARG A 9 -20.55 -12.08 -12.25
C ARG A 9 -19.27 -11.57 -12.86
N ILE A 10 -19.30 -10.33 -13.37
CA ILE A 10 -18.16 -9.65 -13.97
C ILE A 10 -17.72 -8.54 -13.01
N VAL A 11 -16.42 -8.46 -12.73
CA VAL A 11 -15.82 -7.37 -11.95
C VAL A 11 -14.87 -6.61 -12.85
N VAL A 12 -15.04 -5.29 -12.92
CA VAL A 12 -14.20 -4.39 -13.73
C VAL A 12 -13.44 -3.49 -12.79
N THR A 13 -12.13 -3.34 -12.98
CA THR A 13 -11.30 -2.38 -12.26
C THR A 13 -10.77 -1.33 -13.24
N THR A 14 -10.85 -0.06 -12.86
CA THR A 14 -10.39 1.06 -13.69
C THR A 14 -9.96 2.21 -12.81
N ARG A 15 -9.01 3.02 -13.29
CA ARG A 15 -8.64 4.31 -12.68
C ARG A 15 -9.45 5.49 -13.22
N ASN A 16 -10.33 5.25 -14.19
CA ASN A 16 -11.14 6.28 -14.83
C ASN A 16 -12.61 6.11 -14.42
N GLU A 17 -13.13 7.07 -13.68
CA GLU A 17 -14.50 7.06 -13.16
C GLU A 17 -15.56 7.10 -14.27
N ASN A 18 -15.27 7.74 -15.42
CA ASN A 18 -16.18 7.73 -16.57
C ASN A 18 -16.33 6.32 -17.14
N VAL A 19 -15.22 5.56 -17.17
CA VAL A 19 -15.27 4.15 -17.57
C VAL A 19 -16.09 3.34 -16.56
N ALA A 20 -15.91 3.56 -15.25
CA ALA A 20 -16.68 2.85 -14.23
C ALA A 20 -18.20 3.11 -14.37
N ARG A 21 -18.60 4.38 -14.52
CA ARG A 21 -20.00 4.80 -14.75
C ARG A 21 -20.61 4.22 -16.02
N ASN A 22 -19.81 4.04 -17.07
CA ASN A 22 -20.28 3.42 -18.31
C ASN A 22 -20.47 1.89 -18.21
N MET A 23 -19.83 1.23 -17.23
CA MET A 23 -19.91 -0.23 -17.07
C MET A 23 -21.07 -0.69 -16.19
N GLY A 24 -21.61 0.18 -15.32
CA GLY A 24 -22.79 -0.10 -14.51
C GLY A 24 -22.92 0.78 -13.27
N ASP A 25 -24.01 0.59 -12.54
CA ASP A 25 -24.40 1.49 -11.44
C ASP A 25 -23.76 1.14 -10.09
N ASN A 26 -23.23 -0.08 -9.93
CA ASN A 26 -22.62 -0.55 -8.68
C ASN A 26 -21.11 -0.26 -8.65
N ILE A 27 -20.76 1.01 -8.43
CA ILE A 27 -19.36 1.46 -8.36
C ILE A 27 -18.84 1.36 -6.92
N HIS A 28 -17.72 0.67 -6.74
CA HIS A 28 -16.98 0.65 -5.49
C HIS A 28 -15.69 1.47 -5.63
N HIS A 29 -15.59 2.56 -4.86
CA HIS A 29 -14.37 3.34 -4.75
C HIS A 29 -13.43 2.64 -3.77
N VAL A 30 -12.25 2.25 -4.28
CA VAL A 30 -11.22 1.63 -3.45
C VAL A 30 -10.53 2.72 -2.65
N GLU A 31 -10.80 2.74 -1.35
CA GLU A 31 -10.20 3.69 -0.41
C GLU A 31 -8.72 3.36 -0.13
N LYS A 32 -8.00 4.37 0.38
CA LYS A 32 -6.63 4.19 0.88
C LYS A 32 -6.62 3.24 2.07
N MET A 33 -5.49 2.57 2.24
CA MET A 33 -5.27 1.69 3.39
C MET A 33 -5.09 2.53 4.65
N ASP A 34 -5.70 2.11 5.75
CA ASP A 34 -5.45 2.72 7.06
C ASP A 34 -4.03 2.44 7.55
N GLU A 35 -3.62 3.15 8.59
CA GLU A 35 -2.26 3.06 9.13
C GLU A 35 -1.94 1.67 9.70
N GLU A 36 -2.90 1.00 10.33
CA GLU A 36 -2.67 -0.30 10.97
C GLU A 36 -2.47 -1.40 9.92
N CYS A 37 -3.36 -1.47 8.93
CA CYS A 37 -3.19 -2.35 7.77
C CYS A 37 -1.93 -2.01 6.97
N GLY A 38 -1.59 -0.73 6.84
CA GLY A 38 -0.36 -0.30 6.15
C GLY A 38 0.91 -0.73 6.89
N TRP A 39 0.93 -0.63 8.22
CA TRP A 39 2.01 -1.14 9.06
C TRP A 39 2.15 -2.66 8.93
N GLU A 40 1.03 -3.38 9.00
CA GLU A 40 1.01 -4.83 8.83
C GLU A 40 1.58 -5.24 7.47
N LEU A 41 1.18 -4.55 6.40
CA LEU A 41 1.69 -4.76 5.05
C LEU A 41 3.20 -4.51 4.97
N LEU A 42 3.68 -3.39 5.52
CA LEU A 42 5.11 -3.05 5.55
C LEU A 42 5.90 -4.15 6.27
N TRP A 43 5.50 -4.47 7.50
CA TRP A 43 6.20 -5.43 8.35
C TRP A 43 6.29 -6.82 7.72
N LYS A 44 5.15 -7.35 7.26
CA LYS A 44 5.10 -8.67 6.60
C LYS A 44 5.93 -8.73 5.33
N THR A 45 6.00 -7.62 4.59
CA THR A 45 6.79 -7.55 3.35
C THR A 45 8.29 -7.52 3.64
N VAL A 46 8.73 -6.89 4.73
CA VAL A 46 10.16 -6.83 5.10
C VAL A 46 10.65 -8.15 5.71
N TRP A 47 9.89 -8.76 6.63
CA TRP A 47 10.33 -9.92 7.44
C TRP A 47 9.82 -11.30 6.95
N ASP A 48 9.24 -11.35 5.74
CA ASP A 48 8.83 -12.57 5.02
C ASP A 48 8.19 -13.66 5.91
N ASN A 49 7.23 -13.29 6.77
CA ASN A 49 6.46 -14.13 7.70
C ASN A 49 7.23 -15.19 8.55
N ARG A 50 8.56 -15.28 8.44
CA ARG A 50 9.42 -16.35 8.99
C ARG A 50 10.38 -15.82 10.03
N GLU A 51 10.69 -14.53 9.98
CA GLU A 51 11.63 -13.91 10.89
C GLU A 51 10.87 -13.04 11.90
N THR A 52 10.97 -13.42 13.18
CA THR A 52 10.39 -12.68 14.29
C THR A 52 11.33 -11.55 14.71
N GLY A 53 11.42 -10.50 13.89
CA GLY A 53 11.99 -9.23 14.36
C GLY A 53 11.22 -8.70 15.57
N ASP A 54 11.84 -7.84 16.37
CA ASP A 54 11.17 -7.17 17.50
C ASP A 54 10.14 -6.14 16.98
N ILE A 55 8.96 -6.63 16.62
CA ILE A 55 7.89 -5.85 15.96
C ILE A 55 7.53 -4.58 16.73
N SER A 56 7.53 -4.64 18.06
CA SER A 56 7.20 -3.53 18.96
C SER A 56 8.18 -2.37 18.80
N ARG A 57 9.47 -2.69 18.67
CA ARG A 57 10.54 -1.70 18.51
C ARG A 57 10.49 -0.97 17.17
N PHE A 58 9.97 -1.61 16.12
CA PHE A 58 9.87 -1.00 14.79
C PHE A 58 8.52 -0.33 14.50
N LYS A 59 7.48 -0.59 15.30
CA LYS A 59 6.12 -0.13 15.03
C LYS A 59 6.03 1.39 14.90
N GLU A 60 6.59 2.14 15.84
CA GLU A 60 6.49 3.61 15.83
C GLU A 60 7.15 4.22 14.58
N ILE A 61 8.35 3.75 14.22
CA ILE A 61 9.04 4.25 13.02
C ILE A 61 8.36 3.79 11.73
N GLY A 62 7.90 2.54 11.69
CA GLY A 62 7.19 2.00 10.54
C GLY A 62 5.89 2.74 10.26
N SER A 63 5.10 3.03 11.29
CA SER A 63 3.90 3.87 11.21
C SER A 63 4.19 5.23 10.55
N LYS A 64 5.23 5.94 10.98
CA LYS A 64 5.63 7.23 10.38
C LYS A 64 6.00 7.09 8.90
N MET A 65 6.60 5.98 8.51
CA MET A 65 6.93 5.72 7.11
C MET A 65 5.69 5.37 6.28
N VAL A 66 4.74 4.60 6.84
CA VAL A 66 3.44 4.31 6.21
C VAL A 66 2.65 5.59 5.96
N GLN A 67 2.65 6.52 6.92
CA GLN A 67 2.05 7.85 6.75
C GLN A 67 2.67 8.62 5.58
N LYS A 68 4.00 8.57 5.40
CA LYS A 68 4.67 9.15 4.22
C LYS A 68 4.30 8.48 2.90
N CYS A 69 3.86 7.22 2.93
CA CYS A 69 3.33 6.51 1.76
C CYS A 69 1.85 6.81 1.48
N ASP A 70 1.20 7.67 2.28
CA ASP A 70 -0.19 8.14 2.06
C ASP A 70 -1.20 6.99 1.93
N GLY A 71 -0.99 5.90 2.68
CA GLY A 71 -1.85 4.72 2.68
C GLY A 71 -1.89 3.96 1.33
N LEU A 72 -0.99 4.24 0.39
CA LEU A 72 -0.93 3.58 -0.91
C LEU A 72 -0.20 2.23 -0.80
N PRO A 73 -0.88 1.09 -1.04
CA PRO A 73 -0.26 -0.24 -0.85
C PRO A 73 0.98 -0.47 -1.71
N LEU A 74 1.01 0.11 -2.92
CA LEU A 74 2.16 0.00 -3.82
C LEU A 74 3.38 0.77 -3.29
N ALA A 75 3.18 1.99 -2.78
CA ALA A 75 4.27 2.80 -2.21
C ALA A 75 4.87 2.11 -0.98
N ILE A 76 4.03 1.53 -0.12
CA ILE A 76 4.45 0.76 1.06
C ILE A 76 5.31 -0.44 0.64
N LYS A 77 4.94 -1.18 -0.41
CA LYS A 77 5.73 -2.31 -0.92
C LYS A 77 7.07 -1.87 -1.50
N VAL A 78 7.13 -0.74 -2.19
CA VAL A 78 8.39 -0.18 -2.69
C VAL A 78 9.32 0.16 -1.52
N LEU A 79 8.80 0.85 -0.50
CA LEU A 79 9.53 1.12 0.74
C LEU A 79 10.03 -0.17 1.41
N ALA A 80 9.18 -1.20 1.50
CA ALA A 80 9.56 -2.48 2.08
C ALA A 80 10.75 -3.11 1.33
N GLY A 81 10.80 -2.97 0.00
CA GLY A 81 11.94 -3.37 -0.82
C GLY A 81 13.24 -2.66 -0.41
N VAL A 82 13.17 -1.35 -0.16
CA VAL A 82 14.31 -0.55 0.34
C VAL A 82 14.76 -1.02 1.74
N LEU A 83 13.81 -1.39 2.60
CA LEU A 83 14.07 -1.81 3.97
C LEU A 83 14.48 -3.27 4.13
N ARG A 84 14.39 -4.10 3.08
CA ARG A 84 14.57 -5.56 3.16
C ARG A 84 15.90 -6.00 3.81
N SER A 85 16.97 -5.23 3.63
CA SER A 85 18.30 -5.52 4.21
C SER A 85 18.59 -4.74 5.51
N LYS A 86 17.64 -3.96 6.02
CA LYS A 86 17.81 -3.04 7.15
C LYS A 86 17.25 -3.66 8.43
N ARG A 87 18.14 -4.08 9.33
CA ARG A 87 17.79 -4.86 10.52
C ARG A 87 17.78 -4.06 11.83
N SER A 88 18.14 -2.78 11.80
CA SER A 88 18.14 -1.92 12.99
C SER A 88 17.17 -0.75 12.85
N THR A 89 16.66 -0.24 13.97
CA THR A 89 15.84 0.98 13.98
C THR A 89 16.61 2.19 13.47
N MET A 90 17.93 2.26 13.71
CA MET A 90 18.78 3.33 13.17
C MET A 90 18.81 3.32 11.64
N ASP A 91 18.80 2.15 11.00
CA ASP A 91 18.74 2.07 9.54
C ASP A 91 17.41 2.58 9.00
N TRP A 92 16.32 2.24 9.68
CA TRP A 92 14.99 2.74 9.34
C TRP A 92 14.90 4.26 9.54
N GLU A 93 15.50 4.81 10.60
CA GLU A 93 15.57 6.25 10.83
C GLU A 93 16.34 6.97 9.72
N LYS A 94 17.45 6.39 9.25
CA LYS A 94 18.21 6.93 8.12
C LYS A 94 17.35 6.99 6.86
N VAL A 95 16.59 5.94 6.56
CA VAL A 95 15.67 5.94 5.41
C VAL A 95 14.56 6.98 5.62
N LEU A 96 13.95 7.04 6.80
CA LEU A 96 12.87 7.98 7.12
C LEU A 96 13.30 9.45 6.95
N ARG A 97 14.55 9.77 7.28
CA ARG A 97 15.14 11.11 7.17
C ARG A 97 15.85 11.38 5.84
N SER A 98 15.92 10.39 4.96
CA SER A 98 16.64 10.52 3.68
C SER A 98 15.92 11.45 2.71
N ASP A 99 16.66 11.94 1.71
CA ASP A 99 16.11 12.76 0.64
C ASP A 99 15.21 11.99 -0.34
N LEU A 100 15.06 10.66 -0.17
CA LEU A 100 14.14 9.82 -0.96
C LEU A 100 12.69 10.33 -0.93
N TRP A 101 12.32 11.07 0.12
CA TRP A 101 10.97 11.60 0.31
C TRP A 101 10.77 13.00 -0.28
N LYS A 102 11.84 13.65 -0.76
CA LYS A 102 11.74 14.93 -1.43
C LYS A 102 11.24 14.65 -2.85
N MET A 103 9.93 14.79 -3.05
CA MET A 103 9.41 14.93 -4.40
C MET A 103 9.88 16.29 -4.93
N GLU A 104 10.45 16.35 -6.12
CA GLU A 104 10.50 17.62 -6.84
C GLU A 104 9.06 18.03 -7.05
N ASP A 105 8.69 19.24 -6.62
CA ASP A 105 7.44 19.86 -6.98
C ASP A 105 7.44 19.96 -8.51
N GLY A 106 6.87 18.95 -9.17
CA GLY A 106 6.55 18.98 -10.57
C GLY A 106 5.49 20.05 -10.73
N GLY A 107 5.95 21.30 -10.91
CA GLY A 107 5.11 22.46 -11.11
C GLY A 107 4.10 22.16 -12.21
N VAL A 108 2.86 21.95 -11.80
CA VAL A 108 1.72 22.08 -12.68
C VAL A 108 1.54 23.58 -12.87
N GLN A 109 2.17 24.12 -13.91
CA GLN A 109 1.68 25.30 -14.60
C GLN A 109 0.66 24.87 -15.65
#